data_AF-A0A524MQL1-F1
#
_entry.id   AF-A0A524MQL1-F1
#
_cell.length_a   1.000
_cell.length_b   1.000
_cell.length_c   1.000
_cell.angle_alpha   90.00
_cell.angle_beta   90.00
_cell.angle_gamma   90.00
#
_symmetry.space_group_name_H-M   'P 1'
#
loop_
_entity.id
_entity.type
_entity.pdbx_description
1 polymer ?
#
loop_
_entity_poly.entity_id
_entity_poly.type
_entity_poly.pdbx_seq_one_letter_code
_entity_poly.pdbx_strand_id
1 'polypeptide(L)'
;MNILQYNDLDITKARVAFDRVVAALQAGDFRAADVKKLKGTPYYRAKLSDADRLLFRFGSYGGKTYLLLLETILSHAYEKSRFLNGAKVVESKLEPVHAPGEVNEQESVALPYVNPKHNRFHVLDKVLSFDDTQAEAFGLRTPLILIGAAGSGKTVLTLEKLKALHGEVLYVTLSAYLAENARNLYYSFGYENERQNVEFLSLREYVETLRVPPGKPITFRAFVGWFARHAHGSGLKDPHMVFEEFNGVLTGMTVDEACLDLDEYLALGVRQSIFPQEQRGRVYAVFQRYREWLGGNG
;
A
#
# COMPACT_ATOMS: atom_id res chain seq x y z
N MET A 1 13.21 -5.95 27.19
CA MET A 1 13.15 -5.27 25.87
C MET A 1 11.88 -5.68 25.14
N ASN A 2 11.20 -4.73 24.48
CA ASN A 2 10.06 -5.05 23.62
C ASN A 2 10.57 -5.47 22.24
N ILE A 3 9.88 -6.43 21.61
CA ILE A 3 10.28 -6.97 20.30
C ILE A 3 9.10 -6.90 19.35
N LEU A 4 9.37 -6.41 18.14
CA LEU A 4 8.47 -6.50 16.99
C LEU A 4 9.15 -7.34 15.91
N GLN A 5 8.38 -8.15 15.20
CA GLN A 5 8.86 -9.04 14.15
C GLN A 5 8.32 -8.60 12.79
N TYR A 6 9.21 -8.53 11.80
CA TYR A 6 8.78 -8.25 10.44
C TYR A 6 7.82 -9.35 9.95
N ASN A 7 6.75 -8.96 9.24
CA ASN A 7 5.71 -9.89 8.83
C ASN A 7 6.20 -11.00 7.89
N ASP A 8 7.22 -10.74 7.08
CA ASP A 8 7.78 -11.75 6.17
C ASP A 8 9.13 -12.30 6.68
N LEU A 9 9.43 -12.16 7.97
CA LEU A 9 10.60 -12.77 8.59
C LEU A 9 10.50 -14.31 8.51
N ASP A 10 11.33 -14.92 7.65
CA ASP A 10 11.46 -16.37 7.57
C ASP A 10 12.38 -16.88 8.69
N ILE A 11 11.83 -17.73 9.56
CA ILE A 11 12.54 -18.38 10.67
C ILE A 11 12.58 -19.91 10.52
N THR A 12 12.11 -20.45 9.40
CA THR A 12 11.81 -21.88 9.23
C THR A 12 13.07 -22.74 9.42
N LYS A 13 14.22 -22.28 8.90
CA LYS A 13 15.50 -23.00 8.98
C LYS A 13 16.22 -22.87 10.33
N ALA A 14 15.85 -21.92 11.17
CA ALA A 14 16.60 -21.57 12.39
C ALA A 14 15.71 -21.42 13.64
N ARG A 15 14.50 -22.02 13.64
CA ARG A 15 13.45 -21.75 14.64
C ARG A 15 13.92 -21.87 16.09
N VAL A 16 14.57 -22.98 16.45
CA VAL A 16 15.02 -23.23 17.83
C VAL A 16 16.06 -22.21 18.28
N ALA A 17 17.05 -21.92 17.41
CA ALA A 17 18.07 -20.92 17.69
C ALA A 17 17.48 -19.51 17.77
N PHE A 18 16.52 -19.20 16.90
CA PHE A 18 15.78 -17.95 16.88
C PHE A 18 15.04 -17.72 18.20
N ASP A 19 14.22 -18.67 18.65
CA ASP A 19 13.45 -18.55 19.89
C ASP A 19 14.38 -18.33 21.11
N ARG A 20 15.52 -19.05 21.18
CA ARG A 20 16.54 -18.85 22.23
C ARG A 20 17.14 -17.44 22.19
N VAL A 21 17.53 -16.96 21.02
CA VAL A 21 18.16 -15.64 20.86
C VAL A 21 17.15 -14.52 21.15
N VAL A 22 15.90 -14.68 20.72
CA VAL A 22 14.81 -13.74 21.01
C VAL A 22 14.58 -13.65 22.52
N ALA A 23 14.58 -14.77 23.25
CA ALA A 23 14.45 -14.76 24.71
C ALA A 23 15.61 -13.99 25.40
N ALA A 24 16.85 -14.20 24.95
CA ALA A 24 18.01 -13.45 25.46
C ALA A 24 17.89 -11.94 25.17
N LEU A 25 17.50 -11.58 23.95
CA LEU A 25 17.26 -10.19 23.57
C LEU A 25 16.12 -9.54 24.39
N GLN A 26 15.04 -10.27 24.64
CA GLN A 26 13.93 -9.80 25.50
C GLN A 26 14.39 -9.56 26.94
N ALA A 27 15.24 -10.43 27.48
CA ALA A 27 15.85 -10.26 28.79
C ALA A 27 16.89 -9.13 28.84
N GLY A 28 17.32 -8.61 27.69
CA GLY A 28 18.40 -7.62 27.60
C GLY A 28 19.80 -8.23 27.71
N ASP A 29 19.91 -9.57 27.63
CA ASP A 29 21.19 -10.28 27.66
C ASP A 29 21.82 -10.32 26.26
N PHE A 30 22.38 -9.17 25.86
CA PHE A 30 23.01 -9.01 24.55
C PHE A 30 24.31 -9.81 24.44
N ARG A 31 24.95 -10.12 25.57
CA ARG A 31 26.13 -10.97 25.62
C ARG A 31 25.79 -12.42 25.26
N ALA A 32 24.72 -12.98 25.82
CA ALA A 32 24.26 -14.32 25.46
C ALA A 32 23.78 -14.41 23.99
N ALA A 33 23.21 -13.34 23.46
CA ALA A 33 22.82 -13.25 22.05
C ALA A 33 23.97 -12.93 21.07
N ASP A 34 25.20 -12.71 21.56
CA ASP A 34 26.36 -12.24 20.79
C ASP A 34 25.97 -11.08 19.84
N VAL A 35 25.40 -10.03 20.43
CA VAL A 35 24.99 -8.84 19.69
C VAL A 35 26.20 -8.06 19.24
N LYS A 36 26.22 -7.72 17.95
CA LYS A 36 27.22 -6.81 17.39
C LYS A 36 26.58 -5.77 16.48
N LYS A 37 27.14 -4.56 16.51
CA LYS A 37 26.80 -3.45 15.64
C LYS A 37 27.44 -3.63 14.26
N LEU A 38 26.65 -3.43 13.21
CA LEU A 38 27.16 -3.32 11.84
C LEU A 38 27.61 -1.88 11.60
N LYS A 39 28.92 -1.68 11.61
CA LYS A 39 29.55 -0.36 11.48
C LYS A 39 29.08 0.38 10.22
N GLY A 40 28.74 1.66 10.37
CA GLY A 40 28.27 2.52 9.27
C GLY A 40 26.82 2.26 8.84
N THR A 41 26.06 1.46 9.58
CA THR A 41 24.65 1.17 9.30
C THR A 41 23.81 1.34 10.58
N PRO A 42 22.49 1.51 10.50
CA PRO A 42 21.63 1.50 11.70
C PRO A 42 21.39 0.08 12.27
N TYR A 43 21.99 -0.96 11.67
CA TYR A 43 21.65 -2.34 11.97
C TYR A 43 22.60 -3.02 12.95
N TYR A 44 22.09 -4.10 13.54
CA TYR A 44 22.75 -4.96 14.49
C TYR A 44 22.49 -6.41 14.08
N ARG A 45 23.39 -7.31 14.49
CA ARG A 45 23.19 -8.75 14.34
C ARG A 45 23.25 -9.43 15.69
N ALA A 46 22.48 -10.50 15.86
CA ALA A 46 22.64 -11.49 16.90
C ALA A 46 23.06 -12.84 16.29
N LYS A 47 23.78 -13.67 17.05
CA LYS A 47 24.27 -14.97 16.56
C LYS A 47 23.20 -16.05 16.75
N LEU A 48 22.70 -16.61 15.65
CA LEU A 48 21.80 -17.77 15.70
C LEU A 48 22.61 -19.07 15.79
N SER A 49 23.57 -19.24 14.89
CA SER A 49 24.50 -20.38 14.81
C SER A 49 25.91 -19.88 14.46
N ASP A 50 26.87 -20.77 14.20
CA ASP A 50 28.17 -20.32 13.69
C ASP A 50 28.05 -19.61 12.35
N ALA A 51 27.14 -20.08 11.48
CA ALA A 51 26.94 -19.59 10.13
C ALA A 51 25.82 -18.52 10.00
N ASP A 52 24.82 -18.55 10.88
CA ASP A 52 23.58 -17.79 10.68
C ASP A 52 23.40 -16.67 11.70
N ARG A 53 22.78 -15.58 11.25
CA ARG A 53 22.64 -14.34 12.01
C ARG A 53 21.20 -13.84 11.97
N LEU A 54 20.78 -13.18 13.02
CA LEU A 54 19.51 -12.45 13.07
C LEU A 54 19.80 -10.97 12.91
N LEU A 55 19.34 -10.36 11.81
CA LEU A 55 19.44 -8.93 11.58
C LEU A 55 18.29 -8.20 12.29
N PHE A 56 18.63 -7.13 12.99
CA PHE A 56 17.64 -6.27 13.63
C PHE A 56 18.10 -4.82 13.72
N ARG A 57 17.19 -3.92 14.10
CA ARG A 57 17.51 -2.53 14.46
C ARG A 57 16.68 -2.07 15.65
N PHE A 58 17.06 -0.95 16.23
CA PHE A 58 16.30 -0.32 17.30
C PHE A 58 15.20 0.59 16.74
N GLY A 59 14.05 0.59 17.40
CA GLY A 59 12.97 1.54 17.20
C GLY A 59 12.49 2.14 18.52
N SER A 60 11.87 3.31 18.48
CA SER A 60 11.36 4.02 19.65
C SER A 60 9.88 4.37 19.48
N TYR A 61 9.09 4.15 20.53
CA TYR A 61 7.68 4.53 20.57
C TYR A 61 7.22 4.74 22.01
N GLY A 62 6.60 5.90 22.29
CA GLY A 62 6.04 6.21 23.61
C GLY A 62 7.05 6.09 24.76
N GLY A 63 8.29 6.54 24.55
CA GLY A 63 9.38 6.44 25.54
C GLY A 63 9.91 5.03 25.77
N LYS A 64 9.48 4.03 24.99
CA LYS A 64 9.95 2.65 25.06
C LYS A 64 10.81 2.31 23.85
N THR A 65 11.80 1.45 24.09
CA THR A 65 12.69 0.91 23.06
C THR A 65 12.22 -0.46 22.58
N TYR A 66 12.16 -0.62 21.28
CA TYR A 66 11.78 -1.85 20.58
C TYR A 66 12.95 -2.38 19.76
N LEU A 67 13.10 -3.70 19.73
CA LEU A 67 13.93 -4.38 18.74
C LEU A 67 13.05 -4.79 17.56
N LEU A 68 13.38 -4.30 16.38
CA LEU A 68 12.71 -4.64 15.12
C LEU A 68 13.50 -5.78 14.47
N LEU A 69 13.00 -7.01 14.56
CA LEU A 69 13.61 -8.17 13.94
C LEU A 69 13.27 -8.19 12.45
N LEU A 70 14.29 -8.19 11.59
CA LEU A 70 14.14 -7.89 10.16
C LEU A 70 14.29 -9.13 9.29
N GLU A 71 15.39 -9.86 9.45
CA GLU A 71 15.77 -10.93 8.52
C GLU A 71 16.69 -11.98 9.18
N THR A 72 16.58 -13.24 8.77
CA THR A 72 17.57 -14.27 9.06
C THR A 72 18.61 -14.32 7.95
N ILE A 73 19.86 -14.01 8.27
CA ILE A 73 20.98 -14.03 7.33
C ILE A 73 21.65 -15.39 7.43
N LEU A 74 21.47 -16.21 6.40
CA LEU A 74 22.02 -17.56 6.35
C LEU A 74 23.44 -17.55 5.81
N SER A 75 24.32 -18.38 6.38
CA SER A 75 25.70 -18.55 5.87
C SER A 75 26.47 -17.23 5.69
N HIS A 76 26.23 -16.26 6.57
CA HIS A 76 26.79 -14.90 6.49
C HIS A 76 26.55 -14.15 5.17
N ALA A 77 25.51 -14.51 4.41
CA ALA A 77 25.18 -13.90 3.13
C ALA A 77 24.54 -12.49 3.29
N TYR A 78 25.24 -11.57 3.98
CA TYR A 78 24.77 -10.21 4.26
C TYR A 78 24.45 -9.43 2.97
N GLU A 79 25.16 -9.72 1.89
CA GLU A 79 24.97 -9.12 0.57
C GLU A 79 23.60 -9.41 -0.03
N LYS A 80 22.93 -10.49 0.40
CA LYS A 80 21.59 -10.86 -0.06
C LYS A 80 20.47 -10.19 0.74
N SER A 81 20.79 -9.62 1.89
CA SER A 81 19.77 -8.99 2.74
C SER A 81 19.37 -7.64 2.15
N ARG A 82 18.09 -7.51 1.77
CA ARG A 82 17.53 -6.29 1.17
C ARG A 82 17.67 -5.06 2.09
N PHE A 83 17.62 -5.26 3.41
CA PHE A 83 17.73 -4.18 4.39
C PHE A 83 19.13 -3.56 4.43
N LEU A 84 20.14 -4.32 4.02
CA LEU A 84 21.53 -3.88 3.96
C LEU A 84 21.90 -3.25 2.61
N ASN A 85 21.04 -3.40 1.60
CA ASN A 85 21.19 -2.77 0.27
C ASN A 85 22.61 -2.88 -0.30
N GLY A 86 23.20 -4.09 -0.24
CA GLY A 86 24.55 -4.36 -0.75
C GLY A 86 25.70 -3.88 0.14
N ALA A 87 25.45 -3.46 1.39
CA ALA A 87 26.50 -3.09 2.32
C ALA A 87 27.48 -4.27 2.55
N LYS A 88 28.78 -4.00 2.36
CA LYS A 88 29.84 -4.99 2.63
C LYS A 88 30.06 -5.13 4.12
N VAL A 89 29.52 -6.20 4.71
CA VAL A 89 29.70 -6.52 6.12
C VAL A 89 30.96 -7.37 6.30
N VAL A 90 31.89 -6.91 7.14
CA VAL A 90 33.11 -7.65 7.51
C VAL A 90 33.00 -8.04 8.97
N GLU A 91 32.77 -9.32 9.26
CA GLU A 91 32.50 -9.84 10.62
C GLU A 91 33.56 -9.47 11.66
N SER A 92 34.85 -9.43 11.28
CA SER A 92 35.95 -9.07 12.17
C SER A 92 35.96 -7.59 12.57
N LYS A 93 35.19 -6.73 11.89
CA LYS A 93 35.09 -5.29 12.15
C LYS A 93 33.80 -4.91 12.90
N LEU A 94 32.99 -5.89 13.28
CA LEU A 94 31.75 -5.64 14.03
C LEU A 94 32.07 -5.30 15.48
N GLU A 95 31.37 -4.30 16.01
CA GLU A 95 31.58 -3.81 17.37
C GLU A 95 30.64 -4.56 18.33
N PRO A 96 31.16 -5.23 19.37
CA PRO A 96 30.33 -5.94 20.33
C PRO A 96 29.46 -4.96 21.12
N VAL A 97 28.24 -5.39 21.45
CA VAL A 97 27.32 -4.63 22.31
C VAL A 97 26.89 -5.56 23.43
N HIS A 98 27.18 -5.21 24.67
CA HIS A 98 26.97 -6.10 25.81
C HIS A 98 25.68 -5.81 26.57
N ALA A 99 25.15 -4.60 26.45
CA ALA A 99 23.89 -4.20 27.08
C ALA A 99 23.09 -3.21 26.22
N PRO A 100 21.76 -3.14 26.40
CA PRO A 100 20.91 -2.16 25.70
C PRO A 100 21.33 -0.71 25.88
N GLY A 101 21.93 -0.35 27.04
CA GLY A 101 22.37 1.02 27.33
C GLY A 101 23.59 1.50 26.54
N GLU A 102 24.28 0.60 25.82
CA GLU A 102 25.42 0.94 24.95
C GLU A 102 24.97 1.41 23.55
N VAL A 103 23.66 1.36 23.28
CA VAL A 103 23.08 1.70 21.99
C VAL A 103 22.88 3.21 21.88
N ASN A 104 23.32 3.79 20.77
CA ASN A 104 23.03 5.18 20.48
C ASN A 104 21.54 5.36 20.15
N GLU A 105 20.78 5.99 21.06
CA GLU A 105 19.36 6.26 20.88
C GLU A 105 19.04 7.07 19.62
N GLN A 106 19.99 7.89 19.14
CA GLN A 106 19.83 8.69 17.92
C GLN A 106 19.77 7.83 16.65
N GLU A 107 20.23 6.57 16.70
CA GLU A 107 20.15 5.62 15.58
C GLU A 107 18.83 4.83 15.57
N SER A 108 18.02 4.97 16.62
CA SER A 108 16.72 4.32 16.75
C SER A 108 15.71 4.96 15.78
N VAL A 109 14.94 4.15 15.06
CA VAL A 109 13.87 4.67 14.20
C VAL A 109 12.65 5.04 15.03
N ALA A 110 12.20 6.30 14.92
CA ALA A 110 10.95 6.71 15.53
C ALA A 110 9.78 6.01 14.84
N LEU A 111 9.02 5.23 15.61
CA LEU A 111 7.83 4.54 15.11
C LEU A 111 6.63 5.46 15.32
N PRO A 112 5.81 5.71 14.29
CA PRO A 112 4.63 6.58 14.43
C PRO A 112 3.56 5.94 15.32
N TYR A 113 3.49 4.61 15.32
CA TYR A 113 2.53 3.82 16.07
C TYR A 113 3.07 2.41 16.28
N VAL A 114 2.76 1.82 17.44
CA VAL A 114 2.94 0.40 17.72
C VAL A 114 1.65 -0.13 18.31
N ASN A 115 1.11 -1.17 17.69
CA ASN A 115 -0.10 -1.82 18.19
C ASN A 115 0.23 -2.62 19.46
N PRO A 116 -0.45 -2.37 20.60
CA PRO A 116 -0.17 -3.08 21.84
C PRO A 116 -0.58 -4.56 21.83
N LYS A 117 -1.47 -4.97 20.91
CA LYS A 117 -1.99 -6.34 20.80
C LYS A 117 -1.20 -7.19 19.81
N HIS A 118 -0.48 -6.58 18.89
CA HIS A 118 0.25 -7.27 17.83
C HIS A 118 1.74 -6.97 17.89
N ASN A 119 2.56 -8.02 17.84
CA ASN A 119 4.02 -7.89 17.81
C ASN A 119 4.60 -7.93 16.40
N ARG A 120 3.77 -7.75 15.36
CA ARG A 120 4.21 -7.77 13.96
C ARG A 120 4.25 -6.37 13.39
N PHE A 121 5.18 -6.15 12.46
CA PHE A 121 5.24 -4.93 11.68
C PHE A 121 5.46 -5.23 10.20
N HIS A 122 5.07 -4.26 9.38
CA HIS A 122 5.19 -4.26 7.93
C HIS A 122 6.25 -3.24 7.50
N VAL A 123 6.73 -3.37 6.27
CA VAL A 123 7.75 -2.47 5.72
C VAL A 123 7.38 -2.13 4.28
N LEU A 124 7.01 -0.88 4.07
CA LEU A 124 7.04 -0.20 2.76
C LEU A 124 8.18 0.82 2.83
N ASP A 125 7.94 2.09 2.51
CA ASP A 125 8.92 3.18 2.67
C ASP A 125 9.37 3.42 4.13
N LYS A 126 8.64 2.85 5.08
CA LYS A 126 8.93 2.91 6.52
C LYS A 126 8.39 1.69 7.25
N VAL A 127 8.73 1.60 8.53
CA VAL A 127 8.17 0.61 9.46
C VAL A 127 6.73 0.99 9.79
N LEU A 128 5.82 0.03 9.64
CA LEU A 128 4.39 0.19 9.77
C LEU A 128 3.84 -0.80 10.80
N SER A 129 3.12 -0.31 11.79
CA SER A 129 2.28 -1.13 12.65
C SER A 129 0.83 -0.85 12.29
N PHE A 130 0.04 -1.88 12.07
CA PHE A 130 -1.39 -1.74 11.81
C PHE A 130 -2.18 -1.61 13.10
N ASP A 131 -3.17 -0.71 13.12
CA ASP A 131 -4.20 -0.73 14.16
C ASP A 131 -5.07 -1.99 14.06
N ASP A 132 -5.96 -2.19 15.02
CA ASP A 132 -6.80 -3.39 15.09
C ASP A 132 -7.70 -3.55 13.85
N THR A 133 -8.20 -2.44 13.28
CA THR A 133 -9.10 -2.47 12.11
C THR A 133 -8.32 -2.81 10.85
N GLN A 134 -7.14 -2.22 10.67
CA GLN A 134 -6.23 -2.51 9.58
C GLN A 134 -5.73 -3.96 9.65
N ALA A 135 -5.36 -4.45 10.84
CA ALA A 135 -4.90 -5.82 11.04
C ALA A 135 -6.01 -6.84 10.72
N GLU A 136 -7.24 -6.59 11.16
CA GLU A 136 -8.40 -7.40 10.82
C GLU A 136 -8.63 -7.41 9.30
N ALA A 137 -8.69 -6.23 8.67
CA ALA A 137 -8.90 -6.09 7.23
C ALA A 137 -7.78 -6.75 6.40
N PHE A 138 -6.53 -6.72 6.87
CA PHE A 138 -5.40 -7.42 6.26
C PHE A 138 -5.61 -8.93 6.21
N GLY A 139 -6.17 -9.52 7.28
CA GLY A 139 -6.39 -10.95 7.42
C GLY A 139 -7.57 -11.51 6.60
N LEU A 140 -8.45 -10.66 6.07
CA LEU A 140 -9.61 -11.08 5.27
C LEU A 140 -9.16 -11.69 3.92
N ARG A 141 -9.92 -12.66 3.39
CA ARG A 141 -9.67 -13.23 2.06
C ARG A 141 -10.26 -12.35 0.95
N THR A 142 -9.76 -12.50 -0.27
CA THR A 142 -10.37 -11.88 -1.47
C THR A 142 -11.60 -12.68 -1.93
N PRO A 143 -12.59 -12.06 -2.63
CA PRO A 143 -12.68 -10.63 -2.97
C PRO A 143 -12.98 -9.75 -1.74
N LEU A 144 -12.46 -8.52 -1.73
CA LEU A 144 -12.53 -7.61 -0.58
C LEU A 144 -12.76 -6.17 -1.05
N ILE A 145 -13.68 -5.47 -0.39
CA ILE A 145 -13.90 -4.02 -0.57
C ILE A 145 -13.41 -3.31 0.70
N LEU A 146 -12.46 -2.39 0.54
CA LEU A 146 -11.88 -1.62 1.64
C LEU A 146 -12.45 -0.20 1.64
N ILE A 147 -13.23 0.14 2.67
CA ILE A 147 -13.85 1.46 2.84
C ILE A 147 -13.18 2.15 4.03
N GLY A 148 -12.78 3.41 3.85
CA GLY A 148 -12.18 4.19 4.93
C GLY A 148 -11.93 5.64 4.53
N ALA A 149 -11.86 6.53 5.52
CA ALA A 149 -11.63 7.96 5.32
C ALA A 149 -10.27 8.26 4.65
N ALA A 150 -10.06 9.49 4.21
CA ALA A 150 -8.74 9.95 3.77
C ALA A 150 -7.70 9.73 4.89
N GLY A 151 -6.49 9.31 4.54
CA GLY A 151 -5.42 9.04 5.52
C GLY A 151 -5.52 7.73 6.30
N SER A 152 -6.59 6.93 6.16
CA SER A 152 -6.76 5.64 6.86
C SER A 152 -5.78 4.52 6.46
N GLY A 153 -4.87 4.77 5.52
CA GLY A 153 -3.88 3.77 5.10
C GLY A 153 -4.39 2.74 4.09
N LYS A 154 -5.51 2.97 3.39
CA LYS A 154 -6.04 2.05 2.35
C LYS A 154 -4.96 1.60 1.35
N THR A 155 -4.22 2.54 0.78
CA THR A 155 -3.14 2.23 -0.18
C THR A 155 -2.07 1.34 0.44
N VAL A 156 -1.62 1.66 1.66
CA VAL A 156 -0.62 0.87 2.40
C VAL A 156 -1.12 -0.54 2.62
N LEU A 157 -2.36 -0.69 3.11
CA LEU A 157 -2.98 -1.99 3.34
C LEU A 157 -3.11 -2.80 2.05
N THR A 158 -3.54 -2.16 0.96
CA THR A 158 -3.63 -2.81 -0.37
C THR A 158 -2.27 -3.28 -0.87
N LEU A 159 -1.22 -2.46 -0.75
CA LEU A 159 0.13 -2.83 -1.17
C LEU A 159 0.71 -3.96 -0.34
N GLU A 160 0.53 -3.95 0.98
CA GLU A 160 0.92 -5.07 1.84
C GLU A 160 0.15 -6.34 1.48
N LYS A 161 -1.13 -6.23 1.14
CA LYS A 161 -1.95 -7.37 0.72
C LYS A 161 -1.51 -7.93 -0.63
N LEU A 162 -1.04 -7.04 -1.52
CA LEU A 162 -0.49 -7.39 -2.83
C LEU A 162 0.72 -8.33 -2.69
N LYS A 163 1.57 -8.10 -1.69
CA LYS A 163 2.74 -8.96 -1.39
C LYS A 163 2.39 -10.42 -1.13
N ALA A 164 1.17 -10.70 -0.67
CA ALA A 164 0.69 -12.05 -0.40
C ALA A 164 0.09 -12.75 -1.64
N LEU A 165 -0.03 -12.04 -2.77
CA LEU A 165 -0.52 -12.60 -4.03
C LEU A 165 0.61 -13.26 -4.82
N HIS A 166 0.24 -14.18 -5.70
CA HIS A 166 1.15 -14.97 -6.53
C HIS A 166 0.71 -14.86 -8.00
N GLY A 167 1.66 -14.98 -8.93
CA GLY A 167 1.43 -14.92 -10.38
C GLY A 167 1.38 -13.50 -10.93
N GLU A 168 0.63 -13.31 -12.01
CA GLU A 168 0.44 -12.00 -12.65
C GLU A 168 -0.53 -11.14 -11.83
N VAL A 169 -0.09 -9.99 -11.37
CA VAL A 169 -0.85 -9.09 -10.49
C VAL A 169 -0.90 -7.70 -11.10
N LEU A 170 -2.09 -7.14 -11.20
CA LEU A 170 -2.31 -5.78 -11.68
C LEU A 170 -2.81 -4.88 -10.54
N TYR A 171 -2.09 -3.79 -10.32
CA TYR A 171 -2.52 -2.67 -9.49
C TYR A 171 -2.95 -1.51 -10.39
N VAL A 172 -4.23 -1.12 -10.32
CA VAL A 172 -4.78 0.00 -11.09
C VAL A 172 -5.18 1.16 -10.18
N THR A 173 -4.85 2.38 -10.58
CA THR A 173 -5.32 3.61 -9.92
C THR A 173 -5.70 4.68 -10.96
N LEU A 174 -6.25 5.82 -10.55
CA LEU A 174 -6.79 6.81 -11.49
C LEU A 174 -5.73 7.67 -12.19
N SER A 175 -4.51 7.79 -11.65
CA SER A 175 -3.46 8.63 -12.23
C SER A 175 -2.11 7.94 -12.29
N ALA A 176 -1.31 8.28 -13.31
CA ALA A 176 0.04 7.74 -13.48
C ALA A 176 0.94 8.08 -12.28
N TYR A 177 0.81 9.30 -11.73
CA TYR A 177 1.51 9.72 -10.52
C TYR A 177 1.20 8.80 -9.31
N LEU A 178 -0.06 8.42 -9.10
CA LEU A 178 -0.42 7.50 -8.02
C LEU A 178 0.09 6.08 -8.29
N ALA A 179 0.13 5.64 -9.55
CA ALA A 179 0.66 4.34 -9.93
C ALA A 179 2.17 4.27 -9.66
N GLU A 180 2.92 5.30 -10.07
CA GLU A 180 4.35 5.43 -9.83
C GLU A 180 4.67 5.49 -8.33
N ASN A 181 3.92 6.28 -7.55
CA ASN A 181 4.08 6.31 -6.10
C ASN A 181 3.82 4.95 -5.46
N ALA A 182 2.75 4.25 -5.86
CA ALA A 182 2.44 2.91 -5.36
C ALA A 182 3.55 1.91 -5.69
N ARG A 183 4.10 1.97 -6.92
CA ARG A 183 5.26 1.17 -7.34
C ARG A 183 6.48 1.45 -6.48
N ASN A 184 6.82 2.72 -6.25
CA ASN A 184 7.97 3.12 -5.45
C ASN A 184 7.83 2.68 -3.98
N LEU A 185 6.62 2.78 -3.41
CA LEU A 185 6.31 2.24 -2.09
C LEU A 185 6.48 0.72 -2.04
N TYR A 186 6.01 0.02 -3.07
CA TYR A 186 6.05 -1.44 -3.13
C TYR A 186 7.48 -1.99 -3.16
N TYR A 187 8.33 -1.44 -4.04
CA TYR A 187 9.72 -1.86 -4.23
C TYR A 187 10.71 -1.18 -3.28
N SER A 188 10.21 -0.43 -2.31
CA SER A 188 11.04 0.23 -1.29
C SER A 188 11.92 -0.77 -0.51
N PHE A 189 13.08 -0.29 -0.05
CA PHE A 189 14.12 -1.11 0.61
C PHE A 189 14.52 -2.38 -0.16
N GLY A 190 14.50 -2.32 -1.51
CA GLY A 190 14.89 -3.44 -2.36
C GLY A 190 13.99 -4.66 -2.18
N TYR A 191 12.70 -4.45 -1.87
CA TYR A 191 11.76 -5.55 -1.79
C TYR A 191 11.58 -6.20 -3.16
N GLU A 192 11.81 -7.50 -3.20
CA GLU A 192 11.54 -8.36 -4.34
C GLU A 192 10.72 -9.56 -3.87
N ASN A 193 9.90 -10.11 -4.76
CA ASN A 193 9.14 -11.32 -4.50
C ASN A 193 8.96 -12.06 -5.84
N GLU A 194 9.77 -13.10 -6.02
CA GLU A 194 9.87 -13.89 -7.25
C GLU A 194 8.59 -14.67 -7.58
N ARG A 195 7.64 -14.75 -6.64
CA ARG A 195 6.38 -15.48 -6.83
C ARG A 195 5.32 -14.68 -7.58
N GLN A 196 5.63 -13.46 -7.99
CA GLN A 196 4.69 -12.55 -8.64
C GLN A 196 5.38 -11.72 -9.72
N ASN A 197 4.59 -11.29 -10.70
CA ASN A 197 4.92 -10.23 -11.63
C ASN A 197 3.86 -9.13 -11.46
N VAL A 198 4.28 -7.95 -11.01
CA VAL A 198 3.36 -6.88 -10.62
C VAL A 198 3.45 -5.68 -11.56
N GLU A 199 2.35 -5.36 -12.21
CA GLU A 199 2.19 -4.14 -12.99
C GLU A 199 1.44 -3.08 -12.18
N PHE A 200 1.98 -1.85 -12.22
CA PHE A 200 1.37 -0.67 -11.62
C PHE A 200 1.00 0.28 -12.74
N LEU A 201 -0.30 0.40 -13.01
CA LEU A 201 -0.82 1.21 -14.11
C LEU A 201 -1.85 2.21 -13.60
N SER A 202 -1.92 3.36 -14.24
CA SER A 202 -3.14 4.15 -14.22
C SER A 202 -4.23 3.46 -15.05
N LEU A 203 -5.50 3.79 -14.79
CA LEU A 203 -6.62 3.25 -15.54
C LEU A 203 -6.47 3.53 -17.04
N ARG A 204 -5.94 4.71 -17.39
CA ARG A 204 -5.65 5.07 -18.77
C ARG A 204 -4.61 4.13 -19.39
N GLU A 205 -3.46 3.96 -18.73
CA GLU A 205 -2.39 3.09 -19.22
C GLU A 205 -2.88 1.65 -19.36
N TYR A 206 -3.67 1.18 -18.38
CA TYR A 206 -4.28 -0.16 -18.44
C TYR A 206 -5.22 -0.31 -19.64
N VAL A 207 -6.10 0.65 -19.93
CA VAL A 207 -6.96 0.57 -21.13
C VAL A 207 -6.11 0.61 -22.40
N GLU A 208 -5.06 1.44 -22.43
CA GLU A 208 -4.14 1.57 -23.57
C GLU A 208 -3.36 0.27 -23.86
N THR A 209 -3.19 -0.64 -22.88
CA THR A 209 -2.62 -1.99 -23.14
C THR A 209 -3.57 -2.89 -23.94
N LEU A 210 -4.88 -2.66 -23.84
CA LEU A 210 -5.91 -3.41 -24.58
C LEU A 210 -6.16 -2.78 -25.96
N ARG A 211 -6.30 -1.45 -25.99
CA ARG A 211 -6.49 -0.64 -27.18
C ARG A 211 -6.23 0.82 -26.84
N VAL A 212 -5.65 1.58 -27.78
CA VAL A 212 -5.55 3.04 -27.64
C VAL A 212 -6.91 3.65 -28.01
N PRO A 213 -7.66 4.25 -27.05
CA PRO A 213 -8.94 4.86 -27.38
C PRO A 213 -8.71 6.11 -28.25
N PRO A 214 -9.59 6.39 -29.24
CA PRO A 214 -9.51 7.63 -29.99
C PRO A 214 -9.82 8.84 -29.10
N GLY A 215 -9.24 9.98 -29.44
CA GLY A 215 -9.49 11.24 -28.74
C GLY A 215 -8.81 11.34 -27.37
N LYS A 216 -9.35 12.19 -26.50
CA LYS A 216 -8.85 12.40 -25.13
C LYS A 216 -10.01 12.35 -24.13
N PRO A 217 -9.81 11.76 -22.93
CA PRO A 217 -10.82 11.81 -21.88
C PRO A 217 -11.18 13.25 -21.51
N ILE A 218 -12.48 13.52 -21.33
CA ILE A 218 -12.94 14.83 -20.88
C ILE A 218 -12.54 15.03 -19.41
N THR A 219 -11.84 16.13 -19.15
CA THR A 219 -11.54 16.54 -17.79
C THR A 219 -12.76 17.22 -17.16
N PHE A 220 -12.88 17.15 -15.83
CA PHE A 220 -13.93 17.86 -15.10
C PHE A 220 -13.95 19.36 -15.43
N ARG A 221 -12.78 20.00 -15.58
CA ARG A 221 -12.69 21.41 -15.98
C ARG A 221 -13.32 21.68 -17.34
N ALA A 222 -13.05 20.83 -18.33
CA ALA A 222 -13.65 20.94 -19.66
C ALA A 222 -15.17 20.71 -19.60
N PHE A 223 -15.61 19.72 -18.81
CA PHE A 223 -17.02 19.47 -18.56
C PHE A 223 -17.74 20.68 -17.94
N VAL A 224 -17.17 21.30 -16.90
CA VAL A 224 -17.77 22.51 -16.28
C VAL A 224 -17.93 23.63 -17.31
N GLY A 225 -16.92 23.84 -18.16
CA GLY A 225 -17.01 24.82 -19.24
C GLY A 225 -18.13 24.50 -20.22
N TRP A 226 -18.31 23.23 -20.59
CA TRP A 226 -19.42 22.78 -21.42
C TRP A 226 -20.78 22.96 -20.73
N PHE A 227 -20.89 22.52 -19.47
CA PHE A 227 -22.12 22.54 -18.67
C PHE A 227 -22.66 23.96 -18.51
N ALA A 228 -21.79 24.93 -18.21
CA ALA A 228 -22.16 26.34 -18.08
C ALA A 228 -22.83 26.92 -19.33
N ARG A 229 -22.50 26.41 -20.52
CA ARG A 229 -23.06 26.88 -21.80
C ARG A 229 -24.30 26.10 -22.25
N HIS A 230 -24.38 24.80 -21.96
CA HIS A 230 -25.35 23.89 -22.59
C HIS A 230 -26.39 23.31 -21.62
N ALA A 231 -26.21 23.51 -20.30
CA ALA A 231 -27.18 23.08 -19.28
C ALA A 231 -28.04 24.23 -18.73
N HIS A 232 -27.96 25.43 -19.33
CA HIS A 232 -28.79 26.56 -18.94
C HIS A 232 -30.29 26.20 -19.07
N GLY A 233 -31.10 26.58 -18.07
CA GLY A 233 -32.53 26.25 -18.05
C GLY A 233 -32.88 24.80 -17.67
N SER A 234 -31.90 23.91 -17.47
CA SER A 234 -32.15 22.52 -17.03
C SER A 234 -32.65 22.40 -15.59
N GLY A 235 -32.43 23.42 -14.75
CA GLY A 235 -32.67 23.38 -13.31
C GLY A 235 -31.62 22.60 -12.52
N LEU A 236 -30.63 21.97 -13.17
CA LEU A 236 -29.49 21.33 -12.53
C LEU A 236 -28.42 22.38 -12.22
N LYS A 237 -28.06 22.50 -10.94
CA LYS A 237 -27.14 23.56 -10.47
C LYS A 237 -25.73 23.08 -10.19
N ASP A 238 -25.58 21.79 -9.87
CA ASP A 238 -24.30 21.24 -9.44
C ASP A 238 -23.64 20.46 -10.60
N PRO A 239 -22.65 21.05 -11.30
CA PRO A 239 -21.94 20.36 -12.38
C PRO A 239 -21.13 19.17 -11.86
N HIS A 240 -20.68 19.17 -10.60
CA HIS A 240 -19.96 18.04 -10.03
C HIS A 240 -20.87 16.84 -9.89
N MET A 241 -22.07 17.02 -9.32
CA MET A 241 -23.07 15.94 -9.24
C MET A 241 -23.41 15.40 -10.64
N VAL A 242 -23.69 16.26 -11.62
CA VAL A 242 -24.03 15.80 -12.98
C VAL A 242 -22.86 15.04 -13.61
N PHE A 243 -21.62 15.49 -13.42
CA PHE A 243 -20.44 14.80 -13.93
C PHE A 243 -20.24 13.41 -13.31
N GLU A 244 -20.42 13.29 -12.00
CA GLU A 244 -20.34 12.00 -11.30
C GLU A 244 -21.45 11.04 -11.73
N GLU A 245 -22.67 11.54 -11.92
CA GLU A 245 -23.78 10.73 -12.42
C GLU A 245 -23.51 10.23 -13.86
N PHE A 246 -22.92 11.07 -14.70
CA PHE A 246 -22.57 10.68 -16.07
C PHE A 246 -21.55 9.55 -16.08
N ASN A 247 -20.44 9.73 -15.36
CA ASN A 247 -19.32 8.77 -15.39
C ASN A 247 -19.61 7.50 -14.59
N GLY A 248 -20.25 7.63 -13.42
CA GLY A 248 -20.43 6.54 -12.47
C GLY A 248 -21.71 5.74 -12.68
N VAL A 249 -22.79 6.38 -13.12
CA VAL A 249 -24.10 5.74 -13.24
C VAL A 249 -24.44 5.50 -14.70
N LEU A 250 -24.59 6.57 -15.48
CA LEU A 250 -25.06 6.49 -16.87
C LEU A 250 -24.10 5.72 -17.76
N THR A 251 -22.78 5.88 -17.61
CA THR A 251 -21.78 5.14 -18.39
C THR A 251 -21.05 4.04 -17.59
N GLY A 252 -21.43 3.83 -16.33
CA GLY A 252 -20.65 3.00 -15.39
C GLY A 252 -21.35 1.77 -14.84
N MET A 253 -22.68 1.64 -15.02
CA MET A 253 -23.44 0.53 -14.42
C MET A 253 -23.47 -0.76 -15.25
N THR A 254 -23.42 -0.66 -16.57
CA THR A 254 -23.47 -1.81 -17.48
C THR A 254 -22.11 -2.05 -18.12
N VAL A 255 -21.77 -3.33 -18.32
CA VAL A 255 -20.52 -3.74 -18.97
C VAL A 255 -20.70 -4.05 -20.46
N ASP A 256 -21.94 -4.36 -20.86
CA ASP A 256 -22.29 -4.77 -22.23
C ASP A 256 -22.63 -3.58 -23.13
N GLU A 257 -22.96 -2.44 -22.53
CA GLU A 257 -23.40 -1.24 -23.24
C GLU A 257 -22.58 -0.01 -22.84
N ALA A 258 -22.49 0.96 -23.76
CA ALA A 258 -21.72 2.17 -23.51
C ALA A 258 -22.37 3.12 -22.49
N CYS A 259 -23.70 3.07 -22.36
CA CYS A 259 -24.46 3.82 -21.38
C CYS A 259 -25.89 3.30 -21.27
N LEU A 260 -26.54 3.57 -20.13
CA LEU A 260 -27.95 3.30 -19.91
C LEU A 260 -28.84 4.08 -20.90
N ASP A 261 -29.93 3.46 -21.32
CA ASP A 261 -31.02 4.15 -21.99
C ASP A 261 -31.86 4.98 -20.98
N LEU A 262 -32.87 5.70 -21.49
CA LEU A 262 -33.71 6.55 -20.64
C LEU A 262 -34.55 5.70 -19.67
N ASP A 263 -35.15 4.62 -20.14
CA ASP A 263 -36.08 3.82 -19.35
C ASP A 263 -35.32 3.07 -18.26
N GLU A 264 -34.15 2.52 -18.58
CA GLU A 264 -33.21 1.92 -17.64
C GLU A 264 -32.77 2.91 -16.56
N TYR A 265 -32.37 4.12 -16.96
CA TYR A 265 -31.95 5.16 -16.02
C TYR A 265 -33.10 5.63 -15.11
N LEU A 266 -34.31 5.74 -15.64
CA LEU A 266 -35.50 6.09 -14.85
C LEU A 266 -35.90 4.97 -13.87
N ALA A 267 -35.65 3.71 -14.22
CA ALA A 267 -35.95 2.54 -13.40
C ALA A 267 -34.98 2.33 -12.22
N LEU A 268 -33.87 3.08 -12.13
CA LEU A 268 -32.88 2.94 -11.06
C LEU A 268 -33.46 3.12 -9.65
N GLY A 269 -33.00 2.32 -8.70
CA GLY A 269 -33.32 2.49 -7.28
C GLY A 269 -32.72 3.76 -6.67
N VAL A 270 -33.22 4.16 -5.50
CA VAL A 270 -32.78 5.39 -4.79
C VAL A 270 -31.30 5.35 -4.39
N ARG A 271 -30.70 4.17 -4.25
CA ARG A 271 -29.27 4.00 -3.92
C ARG A 271 -28.35 3.91 -5.15
N GLN A 272 -28.90 3.94 -6.36
CA GLN A 272 -28.15 3.76 -7.61
C GLN A 272 -27.92 5.08 -8.37
N SER A 273 -28.62 6.15 -8.00
CA SER A 273 -28.50 7.48 -8.59
C SER A 273 -28.44 8.51 -7.48
N ILE A 274 -27.59 9.53 -7.62
CA ILE A 274 -27.54 10.64 -6.66
C ILE A 274 -28.72 11.61 -6.87
N PHE A 275 -29.41 11.52 -8.01
CA PHE A 275 -30.53 12.36 -8.36
C PHE A 275 -31.86 11.72 -7.97
N PRO A 276 -32.77 12.49 -7.34
CA PRO A 276 -34.15 12.08 -7.16
C PRO A 276 -34.85 11.75 -8.47
N GLN A 277 -35.83 10.84 -8.44
CA GLN A 277 -36.51 10.31 -9.62
C GLN A 277 -37.09 11.42 -10.52
N GLU A 278 -37.66 12.47 -9.91
CA GLU A 278 -38.25 13.61 -10.61
C GLU A 278 -37.24 14.47 -11.39
N GLN A 279 -35.95 14.39 -11.05
CA GLN A 279 -34.89 15.13 -11.73
C GLN A 279 -34.23 14.31 -12.84
N ARG A 280 -34.32 12.98 -12.81
CA ARG A 280 -33.60 12.10 -13.73
C ARG A 280 -33.92 12.34 -15.19
N GLY A 281 -35.17 12.59 -15.55
CA GLY A 281 -35.52 12.94 -16.93
C GLY A 281 -34.76 14.18 -17.45
N ARG A 282 -34.53 15.17 -16.58
CA ARG A 282 -33.75 16.37 -16.92
C ARG A 282 -32.25 16.08 -17.00
N VAL A 283 -31.73 15.24 -16.11
CA VAL A 283 -30.33 14.78 -16.14
C VAL A 283 -30.05 14.03 -17.44
N TYR A 284 -30.94 13.12 -17.84
CA TYR A 284 -30.80 12.36 -19.08
C TYR A 284 -30.86 13.26 -20.32
N ALA A 285 -31.75 14.25 -20.35
CA ALA A 285 -31.79 15.23 -21.44
C ALA A 285 -30.47 16.03 -21.56
N VAL A 286 -29.82 16.36 -20.43
CA VAL A 286 -28.50 17.00 -20.44
C VAL A 286 -27.42 16.00 -20.91
N PHE A 287 -27.53 14.73 -20.54
CA PHE A 287 -26.62 13.67 -20.97
C PHE A 287 -26.67 13.44 -22.49
N GLN A 288 -27.85 13.46 -23.11
CA GLN A 288 -27.99 13.36 -24.56
C GLN A 288 -27.26 14.50 -25.28
N ARG A 289 -27.47 15.74 -24.84
CA ARG A 289 -26.72 16.91 -25.37
C ARG A 289 -25.21 16.80 -25.16
N TYR A 290 -24.78 16.20 -24.05
CA TYR A 290 -23.37 15.93 -23.80
C TYR A 290 -22.79 14.95 -24.80
N ARG A 291 -23.51 13.84 -25.09
CA ARG A 291 -23.09 12.84 -26.08
C ARG A 291 -23.01 13.41 -27.49
N GLU A 292 -23.98 14.25 -27.88
CA GLU A 292 -23.94 14.98 -29.15
C GLU A 292 -22.71 15.89 -29.25
N TRP A 293 -22.42 16.63 -28.17
CA TRP A 293 -21.24 17.50 -28.10
C TRP A 293 -19.91 16.72 -28.20
N LEU A 294 -19.83 15.54 -27.59
CA LEU A 294 -18.69 14.64 -27.71
C LEU A 294 -18.50 14.15 -29.14
N GLY A 295 -19.58 13.75 -29.83
CA GLY A 295 -19.52 13.30 -31.21
C GLY A 295 -19.10 14.38 -32.21
N GLY A 296 -19.36 15.65 -31.91
CA GLY A 296 -18.99 16.80 -32.76
C GLY A 296 -17.61 17.41 -32.49
N ASN A 297 -16.92 17.04 -31.39
CA ASN A 297 -15.63 17.62 -30.98
C ASN A 297 -14.58 16.56 -30.57
N GLY A 298 -14.81 15.29 -30.94
CA GLY A 298 -13.94 14.14 -30.62
C GLY A 298 -12.76 13.97 -31.56
#